data_AF-A0A7M5UWI6-F1
#
_entry.id   AF-A0A7M5UWI6-F1
#
_cell.length_a   1.000
_cell.length_b   1.000
_cell.length_c   1.000
_cell.angle_alpha   90.00
_cell.angle_beta   90.00
_cell.angle_gamma   90.00
#
_symmetry.space_group_name_H-M   'P 1'
#
loop_
_entity.id
_entity.type
_entity.pdbx_description
1 polymer ?
#
loop_
_entity_poly.entity_id
_entity_poly.type
_entity_poly.pdbx_seq_one_letter_code
_entity_poly.pdbx_strand_id
1 'polypeptide(L)'
;LRMWILKSQSEENATGDCYYLLPKRKYVVGRKDCDIVITGDASISRKHCIIEVTELDGPNCTCVIFTDTSKTGTKINDVKLKSKEETEAHDNSTIAFGKMKFQLRHQKYLVVPSSIKKSEQKQLLEPVSKLGGRLVKEWNAETTHLVMTKIIFTIKVVYALACGKHIVTPKFFEDILDCCDKKLGKKLPDEKNYLPVIQEQSMINMNALFYPNQERSQLFVGKIFVTLSATQHSRLKHAIQYSGGSMILQESREQKILKSISTSQTMVMALEGHEERSLSKDQSKWMKELQNMLSTHGLRGIGESEIGLALINNSLEKYCNPASKNVNVFCTTTDTQALSQQQSQLSEMSQVMLLPISHNK
;
A
#
# COMPACT_ATOMS: atom_id res chain seq x y z
N LEU A 1 15.20 1.06 4.61
CA LEU A 1 14.91 2.09 5.64
C LEU A 1 13.57 1.76 6.25
N ARG A 2 13.44 1.90 7.57
CA ARG A 2 12.20 1.72 8.33
C ARG A 2 12.23 2.70 9.51
N MET A 3 11.06 3.16 9.96
CA MET A 3 10.96 3.84 11.25
C MET A 3 10.97 2.81 12.36
N TRP A 4 11.74 3.01 13.41
CA TRP A 4 11.77 2.13 14.58
C TRP A 4 10.95 2.71 15.71
N ILE A 5 10.39 1.83 16.55
CA ILE A 5 9.50 2.18 17.65
C ILE A 5 9.95 1.39 18.87
N LEU A 6 10.31 2.08 19.93
CA LEU A 6 10.56 1.49 21.24
C LEU A 6 9.29 1.65 22.09
N LYS A 7 8.55 0.57 22.28
CA LYS A 7 7.24 0.56 22.96
C LYS A 7 7.35 0.00 24.36
N SER A 8 6.87 0.71 25.38
CA SER A 8 6.85 0.21 26.76
C SER A 8 5.98 -1.04 26.89
N GLN A 9 6.45 -2.02 27.69
CA GLN A 9 5.71 -3.22 28.06
C GLN A 9 5.05 -3.12 29.45
N SER A 10 5.00 -1.94 30.06
CA SER A 10 4.39 -1.77 31.38
C SER A 10 2.87 -2.01 31.36
N GLU A 11 2.37 -2.82 32.29
CA GLU A 11 0.94 -3.17 32.43
C GLU A 11 0.09 -2.02 32.98
N GLU A 12 0.71 -1.06 33.71
CA GLU A 12 0.00 0.06 34.35
C GLU A 12 -0.52 1.12 33.37
N ASN A 13 -0.11 1.09 32.10
CA ASN A 13 -0.61 1.99 31.05
C ASN A 13 -1.06 1.16 29.85
N ALA A 14 -2.37 1.00 29.66
CA ALA A 14 -2.97 0.26 28.53
C ALA A 14 -2.53 0.77 27.14
N THR A 15 -1.88 1.93 27.05
CA THR A 15 -1.33 2.51 25.81
C THR A 15 0.19 2.62 25.76
N GLY A 16 0.94 2.10 26.76
CA GLY A 16 2.40 2.08 26.91
C GLY A 16 3.22 3.08 26.07
N ASP A 17 3.92 4.02 26.73
CA ASP A 17 4.74 5.05 26.08
C ASP A 17 5.54 4.52 24.87
N CYS A 18 5.36 5.18 23.72
CA CYS A 18 6.05 4.88 22.47
C CYS A 18 7.11 5.95 22.19
N TYR A 19 8.32 5.51 21.85
CA TYR A 19 9.39 6.40 21.39
C TYR A 19 9.73 6.07 19.95
N TYR A 20 9.56 7.05 19.07
CA TYR A 20 9.82 6.90 17.63
C TYR A 20 11.29 7.22 17.34
N LEU A 21 11.97 6.27 16.70
CA LEU A 21 13.38 6.34 16.38
C LEU A 21 13.53 6.49 14.86
N LEU A 22 13.74 7.73 14.44
CA LEU A 22 14.02 8.08 13.04
C LEU A 22 15.41 7.58 12.61
N PRO A 23 15.58 7.16 11.34
CA PRO A 23 16.86 6.74 10.77
C PRO A 23 17.96 7.79 10.86
N LYS A 24 19.22 7.34 10.90
CA LYS A 24 20.43 8.17 10.93
C LYS A 24 20.46 9.12 12.13
N ARG A 25 19.87 8.71 13.24
CA ARG A 25 19.84 9.47 14.48
C ARG A 25 20.31 8.64 15.65
N LYS A 26 20.84 9.37 16.63
CA LYS A 26 21.33 8.87 17.90
C LYS A 26 20.47 9.45 19.02
N TYR A 27 20.08 8.60 19.96
CA TYR A 27 19.22 8.93 21.08
C TYR A 27 19.90 8.51 22.38
N VAL A 28 19.96 9.41 23.35
CA VAL A 28 20.36 9.06 24.72
C VAL A 28 19.12 8.68 25.51
N VAL A 29 19.13 7.49 26.09
CA VAL A 29 18.12 7.00 27.02
C VAL A 29 18.62 7.19 28.45
N GLY A 30 17.77 7.68 29.34
CA GLY A 30 18.10 7.77 30.75
C GLY A 30 16.97 8.31 31.61
N ARG A 31 17.21 8.46 32.90
CA ARG A 31 16.17 8.93 33.83
C ARG A 31 15.94 10.45 33.86
N LYS A 32 16.87 11.23 33.28
CA LYS A 32 16.81 12.72 33.28
C LYS A 32 17.72 13.30 32.19
N ASP A 33 17.36 14.46 31.64
CA ASP A 33 18.19 15.26 30.72
C ASP A 33 18.69 14.45 29.51
N CYS A 34 17.77 13.69 28.90
CA CYS A 34 18.03 12.73 27.82
C CYS A 34 17.01 12.89 26.68
N ASP A 35 17.29 12.30 25.52
CA ASP A 35 16.35 12.30 24.40
C ASP A 35 15.10 11.49 24.73
N ILE A 36 15.30 10.35 25.37
CA ILE A 36 14.26 9.44 25.85
C ILE A 36 14.38 9.38 27.37
N VAL A 37 13.42 9.98 28.05
CA VAL A 37 13.38 10.06 29.51
C VAL A 37 12.46 8.98 30.06
N ILE A 38 13.03 8.04 30.81
CA ILE A 38 12.28 6.96 31.50
C ILE A 38 12.26 7.27 33.00
N THR A 39 11.08 7.57 33.54
CA THR A 39 10.90 7.93 34.96
C THR A 39 10.36 6.73 35.76
N GLY A 40 10.30 6.85 37.09
CA GLY A 40 9.72 5.81 37.97
C GLY A 40 10.67 4.67 38.37
N ASP A 41 11.88 4.58 37.81
CA ASP A 41 12.87 3.56 38.19
C ASP A 41 14.24 4.18 38.54
N ALA A 42 14.61 4.12 39.81
CA ALA A 42 15.87 4.64 40.33
C ALA A 42 17.11 3.86 39.87
N SER A 43 16.93 2.62 39.38
CA SER A 43 18.02 1.82 38.82
C SER A 43 18.47 2.34 37.44
N ILE A 44 17.64 3.13 36.75
CA ILE A 44 18.01 3.72 35.47
C ILE A 44 18.99 4.87 35.69
N SER A 45 20.19 4.77 35.09
CA SER A 45 21.21 5.82 35.13
C SER A 45 20.75 7.12 34.45
N ARG A 46 21.35 8.27 34.81
CA ARG A 46 21.01 9.57 34.18
C ARG A 46 21.24 9.55 32.67
N LYS A 47 22.35 8.95 32.23
CA LYS A 47 22.58 8.49 30.86
C LYS A 47 22.79 6.98 30.96
N HIS A 48 21.86 6.20 30.43
CA HIS A 48 21.79 4.76 30.61
C HIS A 48 22.28 4.03 29.37
N CYS A 49 21.72 4.37 28.22
CA CYS A 49 22.05 3.70 26.96
C CYS A 49 22.03 4.73 25.84
N ILE A 50 22.85 4.49 24.83
CA ILE A 50 22.80 5.18 23.56
C ILE A 50 22.13 4.23 22.56
N ILE A 51 21.14 4.74 21.84
CA ILE A 51 20.50 4.05 20.72
C ILE A 51 20.89 4.77 19.44
N GLU A 52 21.35 4.04 18.44
CA GLU A 52 21.66 4.58 17.12
C GLU A 52 20.91 3.80 16.04
N VAL A 53 20.20 4.51 15.16
CA VAL A 53 19.51 3.89 14.03
C VAL A 53 20.38 4.06 12.79
N THR A 54 21.04 2.99 12.37
CA THR A 54 21.99 3.00 11.26
C THR A 54 21.42 2.34 10.01
N GLU A 55 22.07 2.62 8.88
CA GLU A 55 21.87 1.89 7.64
C GLU A 55 22.89 0.75 7.58
N LEU A 56 22.42 -0.46 7.26
CA LEU A 56 23.29 -1.55 6.85
C LEU A 56 23.48 -1.51 5.33
N ASP A 57 24.58 -2.07 4.86
CA ASP A 57 24.83 -2.23 3.42
C ASP A 57 23.71 -3.08 2.78
N GLY A 58 23.04 -2.49 1.79
CA GLY A 58 22.00 -3.15 1.00
C GLY A 58 20.65 -2.41 1.00
N PRO A 59 19.83 -2.63 -0.04
CA PRO A 59 18.53 -1.99 -0.15
C PRO A 59 17.59 -2.55 0.93
N ASN A 60 17.29 -1.72 1.95
CA ASN A 60 16.22 -1.88 2.96
C ASN A 60 16.59 -2.37 4.37
N CYS A 61 17.85 -2.53 4.73
CA CYS A 61 18.21 -2.97 6.08
C CYS A 61 18.61 -1.77 6.95
N THR A 62 17.72 -1.30 7.81
CA THR A 62 18.11 -0.47 8.97
C THR A 62 18.26 -1.39 10.16
N CYS A 63 19.28 -1.21 10.97
CA CYS A 63 19.40 -1.85 12.27
C CYS A 63 19.40 -0.81 13.39
N VAL A 64 19.22 -1.28 14.62
CA VAL A 64 19.25 -0.43 15.81
C VAL A 64 20.38 -0.93 16.69
N ILE A 65 21.37 -0.07 16.91
CA ILE A 65 22.54 -0.36 17.72
C ILE A 65 22.32 0.22 19.12
N PHE A 66 22.58 -0.59 20.14
CA PHE A 66 22.52 -0.20 21.54
C PHE A 66 23.93 -0.23 22.13
N THR A 67 24.29 0.84 22.84
CA THR A 67 25.54 0.92 23.62
C THR A 67 25.19 1.19 25.08
N ASP A 68 25.47 0.22 25.95
CA ASP A 68 25.24 0.38 27.39
C ASP A 68 26.29 1.31 28.02
N THR A 69 25.84 2.32 28.74
CA THR A 69 26.70 3.27 29.48
C THR A 69 26.29 3.39 30.95
N SER A 70 25.42 2.49 31.39
CA SER A 70 24.76 2.55 32.70
C SER A 70 25.58 1.89 33.80
N LYS A 71 25.20 2.15 35.06
CA LYS A 71 25.76 1.45 36.23
C LYS A 71 25.20 0.04 36.40
N THR A 72 23.95 -0.19 36.00
CA THR A 72 23.20 -1.42 36.29
C THR A 72 23.19 -2.40 35.12
N GLY A 73 23.52 -1.93 33.92
CA GLY A 73 23.47 -2.67 32.68
C GLY A 73 22.15 -2.51 31.94
N THR A 74 22.25 -2.61 30.61
CA THR A 74 21.14 -2.79 29.68
C THR A 74 21.04 -4.27 29.29
N LYS A 75 19.84 -4.78 29.04
CA LYS A 75 19.66 -6.14 28.48
C LYS A 75 18.91 -6.11 27.15
N ILE A 76 19.30 -6.99 26.24
CA ILE A 76 18.57 -7.31 25.01
C ILE A 76 18.23 -8.79 25.04
N ASN A 77 16.94 -9.14 24.92
CA ASN A 77 16.42 -10.51 25.02
C ASN A 77 16.96 -11.24 26.26
N ASP A 78 16.87 -10.55 27.41
CA ASP A 78 17.38 -10.99 28.73
C ASP A 78 18.91 -11.21 28.85
N VAL A 79 19.67 -11.01 27.76
CA VAL A 79 21.13 -11.03 27.76
C VAL A 79 21.68 -9.65 28.11
N LYS A 80 22.52 -9.57 29.15
CA LYS A 80 23.16 -8.32 29.57
C LYS A 80 24.21 -7.90 28.55
N LEU A 81 24.12 -6.65 28.10
CA LEU A 81 25.10 -6.07 27.19
C LEU A 81 26.44 -5.87 27.90
N LYS A 82 27.53 -5.96 27.13
CA LYS A 82 28.84 -5.56 27.60
C LYS A 82 28.91 -4.02 27.61
N SER A 83 29.44 -3.47 28.70
CA SER A 83 29.53 -2.03 28.89
C SER A 83 30.36 -1.39 27.78
N LYS A 84 29.82 -0.34 27.16
CA LYS A 84 30.43 0.45 26.06
C LYS A 84 30.70 -0.32 24.77
N GLU A 85 30.22 -1.55 24.63
CA GLU A 85 30.24 -2.27 23.35
C GLU A 85 28.93 -2.02 22.60
N GLU A 86 29.02 -1.97 21.28
CA GLU A 86 27.86 -1.86 20.39
C GLU A 86 27.21 -3.23 20.23
N THR A 87 25.88 -3.28 20.36
CA THR A 87 25.11 -4.50 20.14
C THR A 87 23.91 -4.19 19.27
N GLU A 88 23.76 -4.95 18.18
CA GLU A 88 22.63 -4.84 17.29
C GLU A 88 21.38 -5.48 17.91
N ALA A 89 20.23 -4.81 17.74
CA ALA A 89 18.92 -5.35 18.01
C ALA A 89 18.09 -5.43 16.72
N HIS A 90 17.23 -6.43 16.67
CA HIS A 90 16.31 -6.66 15.57
C HIS A 90 14.85 -6.43 15.98
N ASP A 91 13.95 -6.46 14.99
CA ASP A 91 12.52 -6.39 15.23
C ASP A 91 12.07 -7.45 16.25
N ASN A 92 11.18 -7.05 17.16
CA ASN A 92 10.65 -7.85 18.27
C ASN A 92 11.60 -8.09 19.44
N SER A 93 12.83 -7.55 19.40
CA SER A 93 13.75 -7.64 20.53
C SER A 93 13.16 -6.98 21.78
N THR A 94 13.31 -7.64 22.92
CA THR A 94 12.94 -7.09 24.23
C THR A 94 14.14 -6.37 24.81
N ILE A 95 13.98 -5.08 25.13
CA ILE A 95 15.02 -4.23 25.67
C ILE A 95 14.69 -3.91 27.12
N ALA A 96 15.62 -4.11 28.04
CA ALA A 96 15.45 -3.74 29.44
C ALA A 96 16.46 -2.68 29.87
N PHE A 97 15.94 -1.57 30.40
CA PHE A 97 16.72 -0.54 31.09
C PHE A 97 16.34 -0.57 32.57
N GLY A 98 17.26 -1.03 33.42
CA GLY A 98 16.91 -1.28 34.82
C GLY A 98 15.82 -2.37 34.93
N LYS A 99 14.70 -2.03 35.58
CA LYS A 99 13.52 -2.90 35.73
C LYS A 99 12.48 -2.70 34.62
N MET A 100 12.62 -1.65 33.80
CA MET A 100 11.66 -1.31 32.75
C MET A 100 11.94 -2.09 31.48
N LYS A 101 10.91 -2.72 30.92
CA LYS A 101 10.97 -3.50 29.68
C LYS A 101 10.26 -2.79 28.54
N PHE A 102 10.84 -2.90 27.35
CA PHE A 102 10.37 -2.32 26.11
C PHE A 102 10.45 -3.37 25.01
N GLN A 103 9.58 -3.25 24.02
CA GLN A 103 9.66 -4.01 22.79
C GLN A 103 10.09 -3.11 21.64
N LEU A 104 11.13 -3.51 20.93
CA LEU A 104 11.54 -2.88 19.70
C LEU A 104 10.66 -3.39 18.55
N ARG A 105 10.07 -2.47 17.79
CA ARG A 105 9.27 -2.75 16.59
C ARG A 105 9.70 -1.85 15.45
N HIS A 106 9.42 -2.23 14.22
CA HIS A 106 9.53 -1.32 13.09
C HIS A 106 8.19 -1.05 12.40
N GLN A 107 8.14 0.08 11.69
CA GLN A 107 7.05 0.46 10.81
C GLN A 107 7.63 0.73 9.42
N LYS A 108 7.07 0.06 8.40
CA LYS A 108 7.44 0.25 7.00
C LYS A 108 6.48 1.26 6.36
N TYR A 109 7.04 2.17 5.57
CA TYR A 109 6.27 3.07 4.71
C TYR A 109 6.73 2.89 3.26
N LEU A 110 5.95 2.09 2.51
CA LEU A 110 6.07 2.03 1.05
C LEU A 110 4.86 2.76 0.46
N VAL A 111 5.13 3.87 -0.21
CA VAL A 111 4.14 4.89 -0.54
C VAL A 111 4.02 5.04 -2.05
N VAL A 112 2.81 4.94 -2.57
CA VAL A 112 2.53 5.18 -3.99
C VAL A 112 1.75 6.49 -4.13
N PRO A 113 2.28 7.52 -4.81
CA PRO A 113 1.48 8.68 -5.18
C PRO A 113 0.56 8.36 -6.38
N SER A 114 -0.66 8.91 -6.37
CA SER A 114 -1.60 8.84 -7.49
C SER A 114 -2.24 10.20 -7.75
N SER A 115 -2.25 10.62 -9.01
CA SER A 115 -2.79 11.92 -9.44
C SER A 115 -2.22 13.13 -8.68
N ILE A 116 -0.97 13.03 -8.21
CA ILE A 116 -0.22 14.12 -7.56
C ILE A 116 0.78 14.73 -8.55
N LYS A 117 0.90 16.06 -8.58
CA LYS A 117 1.88 16.78 -9.43
C LYS A 117 3.32 16.45 -9.03
N LYS A 118 4.26 16.49 -9.99
CA LYS A 118 5.69 16.21 -9.72
C LYS A 118 6.28 17.09 -8.61
N SER A 119 5.87 18.35 -8.51
CA SER A 119 6.32 19.27 -7.44
C SER A 119 5.85 18.81 -6.05
N GLU A 120 4.58 18.42 -5.92
CA GLU A 120 4.01 17.90 -4.67
C GLU A 120 4.60 16.53 -4.31
N GLN A 121 4.89 15.67 -5.30
CA GLN A 121 5.62 14.41 -5.03
C GLN A 121 7.02 14.67 -4.47
N LYS A 122 7.73 15.70 -4.94
CA LYS A 122 9.02 16.10 -4.37
C LYS A 122 8.88 16.59 -2.92
N GLN A 123 7.80 17.30 -2.61
CA GLN A 123 7.51 17.74 -1.23
C GLN A 123 7.20 16.54 -0.33
N LEU A 124 6.42 15.55 -0.81
CA LEU A 124 6.11 14.32 -0.07
C LEU A 124 7.34 13.41 0.15
N LEU A 125 8.32 13.44 -0.76
CA LEU A 125 9.50 12.60 -0.68
C LEU A 125 10.31 12.84 0.61
N GLU A 126 10.40 14.10 1.04
CA GLU A 126 11.19 14.50 2.21
C GLU A 126 10.68 13.86 3.51
N PRO A 127 9.40 14.04 3.91
CA PRO A 127 8.91 13.48 5.16
C PRO A 127 8.90 11.95 5.12
N VAL A 128 8.53 11.35 3.99
CA VAL A 128 8.56 9.89 3.84
C VAL A 128 9.99 9.36 4.00
N SER A 129 10.99 10.00 3.39
CA SER A 129 12.39 9.55 3.48
C SER A 129 12.95 9.72 4.90
N LYS A 130 12.64 10.82 5.59
CA LYS A 130 13.03 11.04 7.00
C LYS A 130 12.39 10.05 7.96
N LEU A 131 11.20 9.54 7.64
CA LEU A 131 10.56 8.43 8.34
C LEU A 131 11.13 7.06 7.95
N GLY A 132 12.15 7.02 7.09
CA GLY A 132 12.70 5.80 6.54
C GLY A 132 11.79 5.09 5.54
N GLY A 133 10.75 5.75 5.05
CA GLY A 133 9.91 5.24 3.99
C GLY A 133 10.51 5.43 2.59
N ARG A 134 9.76 4.98 1.58
CA ARG A 134 10.09 5.14 0.17
C ARG A 134 8.86 5.48 -0.65
N LEU A 135 9.04 6.38 -1.61
CA LEU A 135 8.08 6.58 -2.70
C LEU A 135 8.39 5.59 -3.82
N VAL A 136 7.37 4.89 -4.31
CA VAL A 136 7.47 4.03 -5.49
C VAL A 136 6.40 4.42 -6.50
N LYS A 137 6.76 4.32 -7.78
CA LYS A 137 5.88 4.73 -8.89
C LYS A 137 4.74 3.74 -9.09
N GLU A 138 5.08 2.45 -9.07
CA GLU A 138 4.17 1.34 -9.32
C GLU A 138 3.72 0.69 -8.01
N TRP A 139 2.47 0.23 -8.00
CA TRP A 139 1.90 -0.50 -6.87
C TRP A 139 2.47 -1.92 -6.82
N ASN A 140 2.66 -2.42 -5.60
CA ASN A 140 2.97 -3.83 -5.34
C ASN A 140 2.40 -4.28 -4.00
N ALA A 141 2.47 -5.59 -3.71
CA ALA A 141 1.88 -6.20 -2.51
C ALA A 141 2.44 -5.65 -1.19
N GLU A 142 3.66 -5.10 -1.18
CA GLU A 142 4.27 -4.52 0.01
C GLU A 142 3.86 -3.05 0.24
N THR A 143 3.07 -2.46 -0.67
CA THR A 143 2.64 -1.08 -0.57
C THR A 143 1.75 -0.90 0.66
N THR A 144 2.04 0.15 1.42
CA THR A 144 1.36 0.43 2.69
C THR A 144 0.30 1.51 2.55
N HIS A 145 0.57 2.52 1.70
CA HIS A 145 -0.26 3.71 1.57
C HIS A 145 -0.35 4.14 0.11
N LEU A 146 -1.57 4.47 -0.31
CA LEU A 146 -1.82 5.30 -1.48
C LEU A 146 -1.90 6.76 -1.04
N VAL A 147 -1.18 7.66 -1.70
CA VAL A 147 -1.23 9.10 -1.39
C VAL A 147 -1.81 9.87 -2.56
N MET A 148 -2.85 10.67 -2.28
CA MET A 148 -3.51 11.55 -3.25
C MET A 148 -4.16 12.74 -2.56
N THR A 149 -4.34 13.86 -3.28
CA THR A 149 -4.93 15.10 -2.72
C THR A 149 -6.45 15.09 -2.70
N LYS A 150 -7.06 14.46 -3.72
CA LYS A 150 -8.48 14.15 -3.82
C LYS A 150 -8.62 12.72 -4.34
N ILE A 151 -9.67 12.01 -3.91
CA ILE A 151 -9.94 10.68 -4.45
C ILE A 151 -10.52 10.85 -5.85
N ILE A 152 -9.73 10.42 -6.84
CA ILE A 152 -10.12 10.17 -8.23
C ILE A 152 -10.01 8.66 -8.42
N PHE A 153 -11.01 8.03 -9.05
CA PHE A 153 -11.16 6.57 -9.10
C PHE A 153 -10.21 5.89 -10.10
N THR A 154 -8.91 6.06 -9.87
CA THR A 154 -7.82 5.47 -10.67
C THR A 154 -7.61 3.99 -10.36
N ILE A 155 -6.88 3.28 -11.23
CA ILE A 155 -6.52 1.88 -10.98
C ILE A 155 -5.73 1.67 -9.67
N LYS A 156 -4.94 2.67 -9.25
CA LYS A 156 -4.22 2.63 -7.96
C LYS A 156 -5.16 2.68 -6.76
N VAL A 157 -6.31 3.37 -6.87
CA VAL A 157 -7.37 3.32 -5.86
C VAL A 157 -7.97 1.92 -5.80
N VAL A 158 -8.24 1.30 -6.97
CA VAL A 158 -8.73 -0.08 -7.03
C VAL A 158 -7.74 -1.06 -6.37
N TYR A 159 -6.43 -0.91 -6.61
CA TYR A 159 -5.41 -1.73 -5.94
C TYR A 159 -5.37 -1.51 -4.43
N ALA A 160 -5.47 -0.26 -3.97
CA ALA A 160 -5.52 0.05 -2.55
C ALA A 160 -6.75 -0.59 -1.87
N LEU A 161 -7.91 -0.54 -2.53
CA LEU A 161 -9.13 -1.17 -2.04
C LEU A 161 -8.99 -2.70 -1.98
N ALA A 162 -8.51 -3.33 -3.07
CA ALA A 162 -8.29 -4.78 -3.15
C ALA A 162 -7.36 -5.29 -2.04
N CYS A 163 -6.25 -4.59 -1.78
CA CYS A 163 -5.29 -4.93 -0.74
C CYS A 163 -5.70 -4.47 0.68
N GLY A 164 -6.86 -3.82 0.83
CA GLY A 164 -7.29 -3.23 2.10
C GLY A 164 -6.27 -2.26 2.69
N LYS A 165 -5.71 -1.36 1.88
CA LYS A 165 -4.69 -0.37 2.29
C LYS A 165 -5.29 1.03 2.45
N HIS A 166 -4.60 1.85 3.22
CA HIS A 166 -5.03 3.22 3.49
C HIS A 166 -4.81 4.12 2.27
N ILE A 167 -5.77 5.02 2.05
CA ILE A 167 -5.68 6.13 1.11
C ILE A 167 -5.64 7.40 1.94
N VAL A 168 -4.56 8.16 1.83
CA VAL A 168 -4.31 9.34 2.69
C VAL A 168 -3.85 10.55 1.88
N THR A 169 -4.01 11.74 2.45
CA THR A 169 -3.41 12.97 1.93
C THR A 169 -1.91 13.06 2.25
N PRO A 170 -1.12 13.85 1.51
CA PRO A 170 0.30 14.07 1.83
C PRO A 170 0.55 14.53 3.27
N LYS A 171 -0.39 15.32 3.82
CA LYS A 171 -0.36 15.87 5.18
C LYS A 171 -0.14 14.81 6.26
N PHE A 172 -0.62 13.58 6.04
CA PHE A 172 -0.41 12.46 6.96
C PHE A 172 1.08 12.23 7.28
N PHE A 173 1.93 12.20 6.26
CA PHE A 173 3.36 11.94 6.45
C PHE A 173 4.08 13.14 7.07
N GLU A 174 3.63 14.37 6.77
CA GLU A 174 4.13 15.57 7.43
C GLU A 174 3.82 15.54 8.93
N ASP A 175 2.59 15.19 9.32
CA ASP A 175 2.19 15.13 10.73
C ASP A 175 2.82 13.97 11.49
N ILE A 176 3.07 12.82 10.83
CA ILE A 176 3.87 11.75 11.44
C ILE A 176 5.29 12.27 11.70
N LEU A 177 5.93 12.90 10.72
CA LEU A 177 7.28 13.41 10.89
C LEU A 177 7.34 14.44 12.02
N ASP A 178 6.42 15.40 12.04
CA ASP A 178 6.33 16.41 13.10
C ASP A 178 6.11 15.78 14.48
N CYS A 179 5.22 14.77 14.58
CA CYS A 179 4.99 14.02 15.81
C CYS A 179 6.28 13.34 16.32
N CYS A 180 7.03 12.71 15.42
CA CYS A 180 8.28 12.01 15.75
C CYS A 180 9.43 12.97 16.06
N ASP A 181 9.62 14.01 15.27
CA ASP A 181 10.78 14.89 15.31
C ASP A 181 10.69 15.91 16.45
N LYS A 182 9.52 16.54 16.59
CA LYS A 182 9.29 17.58 17.61
C LYS A 182 8.86 17.00 18.96
N LYS A 183 8.83 15.66 19.10
CA LYS A 183 8.36 14.92 20.28
C LYS A 183 6.97 15.37 20.76
N LEU A 184 6.11 15.80 19.82
CA LEU A 184 4.83 16.46 20.10
C LEU A 184 3.72 15.51 20.54
N GLY A 185 3.92 14.19 20.44
CA GLY A 185 2.89 13.22 20.79
C GLY A 185 3.44 11.84 21.13
N LYS A 186 2.73 11.13 22.03
CA LYS A 186 2.99 9.73 22.38
C LYS A 186 2.32 8.73 21.42
N LYS A 187 1.50 9.22 20.49
CA LYS A 187 0.69 8.42 19.55
C LYS A 187 0.80 9.03 18.15
N LEU A 188 1.02 8.18 17.14
CA LEU A 188 1.02 8.60 15.74
C LEU A 188 -0.38 9.10 15.30
N PRO A 189 -0.44 10.02 14.33
CA PRO A 189 -1.69 10.38 13.67
C PRO A 189 -2.43 9.15 13.12
N ASP A 190 -3.75 9.11 13.28
CA ASP A 190 -4.61 8.06 12.73
C ASP A 190 -4.87 8.31 11.24
N GLU A 191 -4.55 7.34 10.39
CA GLU A 191 -4.74 7.38 8.93
C GLU A 191 -6.16 7.79 8.52
N LYS A 192 -7.19 7.39 9.29
CA LYS A 192 -8.60 7.65 8.98
C LYS A 192 -8.92 9.15 8.92
N ASN A 193 -8.17 9.95 9.67
CA ASN A 193 -8.34 11.41 9.72
C ASN A 193 -7.73 12.12 8.50
N TYR A 194 -7.03 11.39 7.64
CA TYR A 194 -6.36 11.93 6.45
C TYR A 194 -6.94 11.39 5.14
N LEU A 195 -8.12 10.77 5.17
CA LEU A 195 -8.80 10.34 3.94
C LEU A 195 -9.02 11.57 3.03
N PRO A 196 -8.53 11.56 1.77
CA PRO A 196 -8.73 12.68 0.87
C PRO A 196 -10.21 12.85 0.51
N VAL A 197 -10.62 14.09 0.23
CA VAL A 197 -12.00 14.38 -0.20
C VAL A 197 -12.30 13.65 -1.51
N ILE A 198 -13.47 13.03 -1.59
CA ILE A 198 -13.96 12.37 -2.80
C ILE A 198 -14.34 13.43 -3.82
N GLN A 199 -13.72 13.38 -5.00
CA GLN A 199 -14.01 14.32 -6.07
C GLN A 199 -15.33 14.00 -6.78
N GLU A 200 -15.69 12.72 -6.86
CA GLU A 200 -16.85 12.24 -7.58
C GLU A 200 -18.15 12.55 -6.81
N GLN A 201 -19.02 13.37 -7.41
CA GLN A 201 -20.21 13.90 -6.74
C GLN A 201 -21.20 12.80 -6.35
N SER A 202 -21.31 11.76 -7.17
CA SER A 202 -22.18 10.60 -6.89
C SER A 202 -21.72 9.78 -5.67
N MET A 203 -20.48 9.95 -5.24
CA MET A 203 -19.83 9.19 -4.17
C MET A 203 -19.45 10.07 -2.96
N ILE A 204 -19.80 11.36 -2.96
CA ILE A 204 -19.25 12.36 -2.02
C ILE A 204 -19.50 12.05 -0.53
N ASN A 205 -20.57 11.29 -0.23
CA ASN A 205 -20.95 10.89 1.13
C ASN A 205 -20.55 9.44 1.47
N MET A 206 -19.67 8.81 0.67
CA MET A 206 -19.32 7.39 0.79
C MET A 206 -17.91 7.16 1.34
N ASN A 207 -17.40 8.06 2.19
CA ASN A 207 -16.06 7.96 2.81
C ASN A 207 -15.79 6.59 3.43
N ALA A 208 -16.80 6.01 4.09
CA ALA A 208 -16.70 4.70 4.74
C ALA A 208 -16.26 3.59 3.77
N LEU A 209 -16.65 3.68 2.50
CA LEU A 209 -16.29 2.68 1.48
C LEU A 209 -14.82 2.78 1.05
N PHE A 210 -14.12 3.86 1.35
CA PHE A 210 -12.70 4.02 1.00
C PHE A 210 -11.75 3.66 2.14
N TYR A 211 -12.27 3.33 3.33
CA TYR A 211 -11.44 2.79 4.39
C TYR A 211 -10.97 1.36 4.09
N PRO A 212 -9.85 0.93 4.70
CA PRO A 212 -9.38 -0.44 4.61
C PRO A 212 -10.46 -1.46 4.97
N ASN A 213 -10.62 -2.47 4.13
CA ASN A 213 -11.40 -3.67 4.41
C ASN A 213 -10.62 -4.88 3.91
N GLN A 214 -10.20 -5.76 4.82
CA GLN A 214 -9.40 -6.94 4.48
C GLN A 214 -10.22 -8.04 3.78
N GLU A 215 -11.55 -8.03 3.93
CA GLU A 215 -12.43 -9.00 3.28
C GLU A 215 -12.43 -8.86 1.75
N ARG A 216 -12.09 -7.67 1.24
CA ARG A 216 -11.93 -7.43 -0.21
C ARG A 216 -10.89 -8.34 -0.84
N SER A 217 -9.91 -8.81 -0.07
CA SER A 217 -8.91 -9.78 -0.54
C SER A 217 -9.52 -11.14 -0.91
N GLN A 218 -10.76 -11.40 -0.51
CA GLN A 218 -11.48 -12.66 -0.76
C GLN A 218 -12.64 -12.49 -1.76
N LEU A 219 -12.92 -11.26 -2.22
CA LEU A 219 -14.12 -10.94 -3.00
C LEU A 219 -14.26 -11.77 -4.28
N PHE A 220 -13.13 -12.10 -4.93
CA PHE A 220 -13.10 -12.84 -6.19
C PHE A 220 -12.62 -14.28 -6.03
N VAL A 221 -12.58 -14.84 -4.81
CA VAL A 221 -12.19 -16.24 -4.59
C VAL A 221 -13.09 -17.19 -5.39
N GLY A 222 -12.45 -18.10 -6.13
CA GLY A 222 -13.14 -19.04 -7.02
C GLY A 222 -13.65 -18.44 -8.33
N LYS A 223 -13.42 -17.13 -8.58
CA LYS A 223 -13.78 -16.46 -9.83
C LYS A 223 -12.64 -16.45 -10.82
N ILE A 224 -12.98 -16.59 -12.11
CA ILE A 224 -12.05 -16.53 -13.23
C ILE A 224 -12.45 -15.36 -14.12
N PHE A 225 -11.56 -14.38 -14.25
CA PHE A 225 -11.73 -13.25 -15.16
C PHE A 225 -11.04 -13.56 -16.50
N VAL A 226 -11.76 -13.40 -17.60
CA VAL A 226 -11.24 -13.61 -18.95
C VAL A 226 -11.10 -12.27 -19.63
N THR A 227 -9.86 -11.83 -19.86
CA THR A 227 -9.52 -10.60 -20.56
C THR A 227 -9.25 -10.88 -22.03
N LEU A 228 -9.60 -9.95 -22.92
CA LEU A 228 -9.58 -10.19 -24.37
C LEU A 228 -8.40 -9.51 -25.10
N SER A 229 -7.57 -8.76 -24.38
CA SER A 229 -6.35 -8.11 -24.90
C SER A 229 -5.23 -8.15 -23.85
N ALA A 230 -3.96 -8.21 -24.29
CA ALA A 230 -2.81 -8.14 -23.39
C ALA A 230 -2.76 -6.83 -22.58
N THR A 231 -3.22 -5.72 -23.17
CA THR A 231 -3.28 -4.40 -22.52
C THR A 231 -4.28 -4.40 -21.36
N GLN A 232 -5.50 -4.86 -21.60
CA GLN A 232 -6.52 -5.05 -20.57
C GLN A 232 -6.04 -6.01 -19.48
N HIS A 233 -5.38 -7.10 -19.87
CA HIS A 233 -4.81 -8.06 -18.93
C HIS A 233 -3.79 -7.40 -18.00
N SER A 234 -2.80 -6.70 -18.54
CA SER A 234 -1.78 -6.02 -17.72
C SER A 234 -2.39 -5.01 -16.75
N ARG A 235 -3.43 -4.29 -17.19
CA ARG A 235 -4.13 -3.26 -16.41
C ARG A 235 -4.92 -3.82 -15.22
N LEU A 236 -5.60 -4.96 -15.38
CA LEU A 236 -6.54 -5.47 -14.37
C LEU A 236 -5.96 -6.55 -13.47
N LYS A 237 -4.86 -7.19 -13.89
CA LYS A 237 -4.31 -8.41 -13.26
C LYS A 237 -4.15 -8.29 -11.76
N HIS A 238 -3.53 -7.20 -11.32
CA HIS A 238 -3.22 -7.00 -9.92
C HIS A 238 -4.49 -6.82 -9.08
N ALA A 239 -5.49 -6.07 -9.55
CA ALA A 239 -6.74 -5.88 -8.82
C ALA A 239 -7.46 -7.22 -8.60
N ILE A 240 -7.54 -8.05 -9.64
CA ILE A 240 -8.17 -9.36 -9.57
C ILE A 240 -7.41 -10.30 -8.64
N GLN A 241 -6.08 -10.39 -8.80
CA GLN A 241 -5.24 -11.28 -8.00
C GLN A 241 -5.19 -10.89 -6.51
N TYR A 242 -5.10 -9.59 -6.20
CA TYR A 242 -5.14 -9.10 -4.82
C TYR A 242 -6.47 -9.36 -4.13
N SER A 243 -7.53 -9.60 -4.90
CA SER A 243 -8.88 -9.89 -4.40
C SER A 243 -9.21 -11.39 -4.45
N GLY A 244 -8.21 -12.26 -4.65
CA GLY A 244 -8.35 -13.72 -4.61
C GLY A 244 -8.83 -14.37 -5.92
N GLY A 245 -9.00 -13.57 -6.98
CA GLY A 245 -9.43 -14.06 -8.29
C GLY A 245 -8.30 -14.57 -9.18
N SER A 246 -8.67 -15.36 -10.18
CA SER A 246 -7.78 -15.79 -11.26
C SER A 246 -8.05 -14.99 -12.53
N MET A 247 -7.05 -14.83 -13.38
CA MET A 247 -7.21 -14.11 -14.64
C MET A 247 -6.53 -14.82 -15.80
N ILE A 248 -7.22 -14.90 -16.94
CA ILE A 248 -6.79 -15.57 -18.16
C ILE A 248 -6.86 -14.58 -19.32
N LEU A 249 -5.82 -14.54 -20.16
CA LEU A 249 -5.80 -13.79 -21.40
C LEU A 249 -6.31 -14.68 -22.55
N GLN A 250 -7.32 -14.21 -23.29
CA GLN A 250 -7.90 -14.92 -24.43
C GLN A 250 -8.07 -14.02 -25.64
N GLU A 251 -7.00 -13.83 -26.41
CA GLU A 251 -6.98 -12.94 -27.60
C GLU A 251 -7.53 -13.61 -28.86
N SER A 252 -7.57 -14.95 -28.89
CA SER A 252 -8.01 -15.75 -30.03
C SER A 252 -9.03 -16.82 -29.60
N ARG A 253 -9.64 -17.48 -30.59
CA ARG A 253 -10.68 -18.48 -30.33
C ARG A 253 -10.10 -19.74 -29.69
N GLU A 254 -10.56 -20.09 -28.49
CA GLU A 254 -10.24 -21.34 -27.82
C GLU A 254 -11.49 -22.10 -27.32
N GLN A 255 -11.55 -23.39 -27.64
CA GLN A 255 -12.70 -24.24 -27.28
C GLN A 255 -12.82 -24.48 -25.77
N LYS A 256 -11.72 -24.43 -25.01
CA LYS A 256 -11.73 -24.65 -23.56
C LYS A 256 -12.51 -23.54 -22.85
N ILE A 257 -12.24 -22.28 -23.21
CA ILE A 257 -12.94 -21.11 -22.66
C ILE A 257 -14.41 -21.11 -23.05
N LEU A 258 -14.75 -21.47 -24.29
CA LEU A 258 -16.15 -21.56 -24.72
C LEU A 258 -16.99 -22.52 -23.88
N LYS A 259 -16.39 -23.58 -23.33
CA LYS A 259 -17.06 -24.54 -22.43
C LYS A 259 -17.18 -24.02 -20.99
N SER A 260 -16.30 -23.14 -20.54
CA SER A 260 -16.30 -22.62 -19.16
C SER A 260 -17.15 -21.36 -18.98
N ILE A 261 -17.45 -20.64 -20.07
CA ILE A 261 -18.24 -19.40 -20.09
C ILE A 261 -19.71 -19.61 -19.73
N SER A 262 -20.22 -20.85 -19.75
CA SER A 262 -21.60 -21.19 -19.34
C SER A 262 -21.88 -21.06 -17.84
N THR A 263 -20.90 -20.61 -17.03
CA THR A 263 -21.03 -20.53 -15.57
C THR A 263 -20.87 -19.11 -15.06
N SER A 264 -21.55 -18.77 -13.95
CA SER A 264 -21.41 -17.48 -13.26
C SER A 264 -20.06 -17.30 -12.51
N GLN A 265 -19.19 -18.31 -12.56
CA GLN A 265 -17.84 -18.26 -12.01
C GLN A 265 -16.83 -17.66 -13.00
N THR A 266 -17.15 -17.73 -14.30
CA THR A 266 -16.34 -17.15 -15.38
C THR A 266 -16.89 -15.78 -15.76
N MET A 267 -16.11 -14.74 -15.55
CA MET A 267 -16.44 -13.36 -15.90
C MET A 267 -15.64 -12.95 -17.12
N VAL A 268 -16.32 -12.78 -18.26
CA VAL A 268 -15.70 -12.29 -19.49
C VAL A 268 -15.69 -10.77 -19.44
N MET A 269 -14.51 -10.16 -19.57
CA MET A 269 -14.38 -8.71 -19.63
C MET A 269 -14.87 -8.17 -20.97
N ALA A 270 -15.64 -7.09 -20.92
CA ALA A 270 -15.99 -6.33 -22.11
C ALA A 270 -14.77 -5.53 -22.58
N LEU A 271 -14.63 -5.38 -23.90
CA LEU A 271 -13.72 -4.40 -24.49
C LEU A 271 -14.51 -3.13 -24.76
N GLU A 272 -13.93 -1.99 -24.38
CA GLU A 272 -14.58 -0.69 -24.50
C GLU A 272 -13.64 0.33 -25.15
N GLY A 273 -14.21 1.31 -25.85
CA GLY A 273 -13.48 2.50 -26.31
C GLY A 273 -12.45 2.21 -27.39
N HIS A 274 -11.18 2.58 -27.15
CA HIS A 274 -10.12 2.47 -28.16
C HIS A 274 -9.75 1.01 -28.45
N GLU A 275 -9.74 0.14 -27.44
CA GLU A 275 -9.42 -1.28 -27.63
C GLU A 275 -10.46 -1.95 -28.53
N GLU A 276 -11.75 -1.59 -28.39
CA GLU A 276 -12.82 -2.06 -29.27
C GLU A 276 -12.63 -1.63 -30.75
N ARG A 277 -12.01 -0.47 -30.98
CA ARG A 277 -11.81 0.09 -32.33
C ARG A 277 -10.56 -0.41 -33.03
N SER A 278 -9.58 -0.94 -32.29
CA SER A 278 -8.28 -1.37 -32.82
C SER A 278 -8.20 -2.87 -33.15
N LEU A 279 -9.32 -3.60 -33.10
CA LEU A 279 -9.33 -5.05 -33.28
C LEU A 279 -9.21 -5.45 -34.75
N SER A 280 -8.50 -6.56 -34.99
CA SER A 280 -8.49 -7.21 -36.28
C SER A 280 -9.87 -7.77 -36.65
N LYS A 281 -10.07 -8.15 -37.92
CA LYS A 281 -11.32 -8.78 -38.36
C LYS A 281 -11.61 -10.10 -37.62
N ASP A 282 -10.57 -10.88 -37.36
CA ASP A 282 -10.70 -12.16 -36.65
C ASP A 282 -11.03 -11.96 -35.18
N GLN A 283 -10.41 -10.98 -34.53
CA GLN A 283 -10.74 -10.57 -33.16
C GLN A 283 -12.18 -10.05 -33.08
N SER A 284 -12.60 -9.21 -34.03
CA SER A 284 -13.97 -8.72 -34.19
C SER A 284 -15.00 -9.83 -34.28
N LYS A 285 -14.71 -10.87 -35.08
CA LYS A 285 -15.56 -12.05 -35.21
C LYS A 285 -15.61 -12.86 -33.91
N TRP A 286 -14.46 -13.05 -33.27
CA TRP A 286 -14.32 -13.76 -32.01
C TRP A 286 -15.14 -13.12 -30.89
N MET A 287 -15.09 -11.79 -30.71
CA MET A 287 -15.87 -11.12 -29.67
C MET A 287 -17.37 -11.20 -29.91
N LYS A 288 -17.83 -11.07 -31.17
CA LYS A 288 -19.25 -11.26 -31.50
C LYS A 288 -19.72 -12.66 -31.15
N GLU A 289 -18.89 -13.66 -31.40
CA GLU A 289 -19.17 -15.05 -31.00
C GLU A 289 -19.25 -15.19 -29.47
N LEU A 290 -18.30 -14.63 -28.72
CA LEU A 290 -18.34 -14.62 -27.25
C LEU A 290 -19.59 -13.93 -26.70
N GLN A 291 -19.95 -12.77 -27.25
CA GLN A 291 -21.12 -12.02 -26.83
C GLN A 291 -22.43 -12.78 -27.10
N ASN A 292 -22.53 -13.43 -28.26
CA ASN A 292 -23.67 -14.29 -28.58
C ASN A 292 -23.73 -15.49 -27.62
N MET A 293 -22.60 -16.14 -27.34
CA MET A 293 -22.51 -17.27 -26.40
C MET A 293 -22.89 -16.89 -24.96
N LEU A 294 -22.46 -15.71 -24.49
CA LEU A 294 -22.89 -15.19 -23.20
C LEU A 294 -24.41 -14.97 -23.19
N SER A 295 -24.93 -14.32 -24.23
CA SER A 295 -26.35 -13.98 -24.35
C SER A 295 -27.25 -15.22 -24.39
N THR A 296 -26.84 -16.31 -25.05
CA THR A 296 -27.61 -17.57 -25.07
C THR A 296 -27.71 -18.23 -23.69
N HIS A 297 -26.76 -17.97 -22.81
CA HIS A 297 -26.79 -18.42 -21.40
C HIS A 297 -27.39 -17.38 -20.45
N GLY A 298 -27.92 -16.27 -20.97
CA GLY A 298 -28.43 -15.17 -20.15
C GLY A 298 -27.35 -14.41 -19.37
N LEU A 299 -26.10 -14.50 -19.83
CA LEU A 299 -24.94 -13.84 -19.23
C LEU A 299 -24.52 -12.62 -20.08
N ARG A 300 -23.73 -11.72 -19.47
CA ARG A 300 -23.13 -10.57 -20.15
C ARG A 300 -21.63 -10.45 -19.85
N GLY A 301 -20.96 -9.64 -20.67
CA GLY A 301 -19.61 -9.16 -20.37
C GLY A 301 -19.61 -8.17 -19.19
N ILE A 302 -18.50 -8.12 -18.47
CA ILE A 302 -18.27 -7.25 -17.31
C ILE A 302 -17.43 -6.05 -17.74
N GLY A 303 -17.90 -4.84 -17.45
CA GLY A 303 -17.14 -3.62 -17.71
C GLY A 303 -15.97 -3.47 -16.72
N GLU A 304 -14.88 -2.82 -17.13
CA GLU A 304 -13.70 -2.67 -16.25
C GLU A 304 -14.00 -1.86 -14.99
N SER A 305 -14.85 -0.85 -15.11
CA SER A 305 -15.28 0.00 -13.99
C SER A 305 -16.02 -0.79 -12.90
N GLU A 306 -16.66 -1.90 -13.27
CA GLU A 306 -17.36 -2.75 -12.30
C GLU A 306 -16.43 -3.42 -11.31
N ILE A 307 -15.16 -3.68 -11.67
CA ILE A 307 -14.18 -4.28 -10.75
C ILE A 307 -13.97 -3.36 -9.55
N GLY A 308 -13.74 -2.07 -9.82
CA GLY A 308 -13.60 -1.07 -8.77
C GLY A 308 -14.87 -0.92 -7.94
N LEU A 309 -16.04 -0.89 -8.59
CA LEU A 309 -17.33 -0.75 -7.90
C LEU A 309 -17.68 -1.96 -7.04
N ALA A 310 -17.39 -3.18 -7.51
CA ALA A 310 -17.52 -4.40 -6.74
C ALA A 310 -16.63 -4.38 -5.49
N LEU A 311 -15.38 -3.92 -5.63
CA LEU A 311 -14.44 -3.80 -4.51
C LEU A 311 -14.85 -2.73 -3.50
N ILE A 312 -15.31 -1.56 -3.97
CA ILE A 312 -15.87 -0.50 -3.12
C ILE A 312 -17.00 -1.07 -2.25
N ASN A 313 -17.95 -1.76 -2.87
CA ASN A 313 -19.14 -2.30 -2.22
C ASN A 313 -18.89 -3.65 -1.50
N ASN A 314 -17.71 -4.24 -1.69
CA ASN A 314 -17.37 -5.59 -1.23
C ASN A 314 -18.45 -6.63 -1.58
N SER A 315 -19.02 -6.55 -2.79
CA SER A 315 -20.14 -7.39 -3.21
C SER A 315 -20.16 -7.60 -4.72
N LEU A 316 -20.57 -8.79 -5.13
CA LEU A 316 -20.77 -9.18 -6.54
C LEU A 316 -22.25 -9.18 -6.95
N GLU A 317 -23.17 -8.73 -6.10
CA GLU A 317 -24.60 -8.80 -6.41
C GLU A 317 -24.96 -7.87 -7.57
N LYS A 318 -24.43 -6.65 -7.54
CA LYS A 318 -24.74 -5.58 -8.49
C LYS A 318 -23.67 -5.44 -9.58
N TYR A 319 -22.40 -5.41 -9.17
CA TYR A 319 -21.24 -5.19 -10.05
C TYR A 319 -20.47 -6.49 -10.21
N CYS A 320 -19.89 -6.71 -11.38
CA CYS A 320 -19.25 -7.99 -11.71
C CYS A 320 -20.21 -9.18 -11.63
N ASN A 321 -21.52 -8.95 -11.80
CA ASN A 321 -22.52 -10.00 -11.88
C ASN A 321 -22.85 -10.29 -13.36
N PRO A 322 -22.37 -11.41 -13.94
CA PRO A 322 -22.62 -11.72 -15.34
C PRO A 322 -24.09 -12.05 -15.61
N ALA A 323 -24.87 -12.45 -14.61
CA ALA A 323 -26.30 -12.75 -14.76
C ALA A 323 -27.21 -11.53 -14.58
N SER A 324 -26.67 -10.40 -14.11
CA SER A 324 -27.46 -9.17 -13.93
C SER A 324 -27.66 -8.45 -15.25
N LYS A 325 -28.93 -8.15 -15.58
CA LYS A 325 -29.32 -7.46 -16.82
C LYS A 325 -29.29 -5.92 -16.72
N ASN A 326 -29.22 -5.36 -15.51
CA ASN A 326 -29.31 -3.92 -15.26
C ASN A 326 -28.13 -3.46 -14.42
N VAL A 327 -27.15 -2.80 -15.05
CA VAL A 327 -26.11 -2.06 -14.33
C VAL A 327 -26.13 -0.61 -14.79
N ASN A 328 -26.67 0.27 -13.95
CA ASN A 328 -26.36 1.69 -14.05
C ASN A 328 -24.92 1.87 -13.52
N VAL A 329 -23.98 2.02 -14.45
CA VAL A 329 -22.60 2.38 -14.12
C VAL A 329 -22.60 3.84 -13.71
N PHE A 330 -22.34 4.12 -12.43
CA PHE A 330 -22.38 5.47 -11.86
C PHE A 330 -21.21 6.36 -12.32
N CYS A 331 -20.18 5.79 -12.95
CA CYS A 331 -19.08 6.54 -13.56
C CYS A 331 -19.37 6.83 -15.04
N THR A 332 -19.79 8.06 -15.34
CA THR A 332 -19.84 8.57 -16.71
C THR A 332 -18.43 8.74 -17.27
N THR A 333 -18.20 8.20 -18.48
CA THR A 333 -17.23 8.50 -19.57
C THR A 333 -15.87 9.17 -19.34
N THR A 334 -15.67 10.02 -18.34
CA THR A 334 -14.38 10.64 -17.99
C THR A 334 -13.47 9.70 -17.20
N ASP A 335 -14.01 8.77 -16.43
CA ASP A 335 -13.23 7.88 -15.55
C ASP A 335 -12.68 6.63 -16.26
N THR A 336 -13.40 6.09 -17.26
CA THR A 336 -12.86 5.04 -18.15
C THR A 336 -11.63 5.56 -18.89
N GLN A 337 -11.58 6.86 -19.20
CA GLN A 337 -10.40 7.51 -19.76
C GLN A 337 -9.25 7.62 -18.75
N ALA A 338 -9.51 7.90 -17.46
CA ALA A 338 -8.46 7.96 -16.44
C ALA A 338 -7.83 6.57 -16.14
N LEU A 339 -8.65 5.51 -16.11
CA LEU A 339 -8.17 4.12 -15.98
C LEU A 339 -7.40 3.66 -17.23
N SER A 340 -7.81 4.07 -18.44
CA SER A 340 -7.16 3.65 -19.70
C SER A 340 -5.94 4.50 -20.10
N GLN A 341 -5.92 5.81 -19.82
CA GLN A 341 -4.86 6.74 -20.26
C GLN A 341 -3.60 6.74 -19.37
N GLN A 342 -3.70 6.44 -18.07
CA GLN A 342 -2.53 6.51 -17.17
C GLN A 342 -1.51 5.39 -17.42
N GLN A 343 -1.91 4.27 -18.03
CA GLN A 343 -1.01 3.12 -18.27
C GLN A 343 -0.52 3.03 -19.72
N SER A 344 -1.24 3.56 -20.70
CA SER A 344 -0.74 3.70 -22.09
C SER A 344 0.51 4.59 -22.15
N GLN A 345 0.55 5.66 -21.35
CA GLN A 345 1.75 6.50 -21.17
C GLN A 345 2.91 5.76 -20.48
N LEU A 346 2.65 4.70 -19.71
CA LEU A 346 3.69 3.88 -19.07
C LEU A 346 4.25 2.82 -20.04
N SER A 347 3.42 2.27 -20.93
CA SER A 347 3.87 1.36 -21.99
C SER A 347 4.68 2.06 -23.08
N GLU A 348 4.34 3.30 -23.46
CA GLU A 348 5.11 4.07 -24.45
C GLU A 348 6.46 4.56 -23.89
N MET A 349 6.54 4.88 -22.59
CA MET A 349 7.81 5.28 -21.96
C MET A 349 8.79 4.12 -21.70
N SER A 350 8.34 2.86 -21.84
CA SER A 350 9.22 1.70 -21.68
C SER A 350 10.20 1.50 -22.86
N GLN A 351 10.05 2.27 -23.94
CA GLN A 351 10.96 2.26 -25.10
C GLN A 351 11.97 3.42 -25.14
N VAL A 352 11.90 4.40 -24.24
CA VAL A 352 12.84 5.54 -24.24
C VAL A 352 13.30 5.87 -22.83
N MET A 353 14.33 5.16 -22.35
CA MET A 353 15.37 5.69 -21.44
C MET A 353 16.47 4.63 -21.22
N LEU A 354 17.28 4.42 -22.25
CA LEU A 354 18.70 4.08 -22.06
C LEU A 354 19.46 5.39 -22.24
N LEU A 355 19.75 6.10 -21.16
CA LEU A 355 20.74 7.18 -21.19
C LEU A 355 22.14 6.55 -21.09
N PRO A 356 23.09 6.96 -21.93
CA PRO A 356 24.42 6.35 -21.99
C PRO A 356 25.24 6.75 -20.76
N ILE A 357 25.93 5.78 -20.18
CA ILE A 357 27.00 6.00 -19.21
C ILE A 357 28.16 6.63 -19.98
N SER A 358 28.34 7.95 -19.88
CA SER A 358 29.56 8.60 -20.33
C SER A 358 30.66 8.36 -19.29
N HIS A 359 31.54 7.40 -19.54
CA HIS A 359 32.88 7.45 -18.98
C HIS A 359 33.64 8.60 -19.64
N ASN A 360 34.19 9.51 -18.82
CA ASN A 360 35.40 10.22 -19.22
C ASN A 360 36.23 10.63 -18.00
N LYS A 361 37.41 9.99 -17.97
CA LYS A 361 38.70 10.32 -17.34
C LYS A 361 38.75 10.63 -15.85
#